data_AF-A0A0C2WI67-F1
#
_entry.id   AF-A0A0C2WI67-F1
#
_cell.length_a   1.000
_cell.length_b   1.000
_cell.length_c   1.000
_cell.angle_alpha   90.00
_cell.angle_beta   90.00
_cell.angle_gamma   90.00
#
_symmetry.space_group_name_H-M   'P 1'
#
loop_
_entity.id
_entity.type
_entity.pdbx_description
1 polymer ?
#
loop_
_entity_poly.entity_id
_entity_poly.type
_entity_poly.pdbx_seq_one_letter_code
_entity_poly.pdbx_strand_id
1 'polypeptide(L)'
;MFVDKRQLAQDLATALMEIEKVPNIPLFRQNTASIVHELVDRDLSNVDGASNYVRVQVLTNAGGPDRDKAIGSTDCFHGLL
;
A
#
# COMPACT_ATOMS: atom_id res chain seq x y z
N MET A 1 13.55 6.58 5.39
CA MET A 1 12.72 7.75 5.07
C MET A 1 12.59 7.84 3.56
N PHE A 2 11.38 7.94 3.01
CA PHE A 2 11.18 8.03 1.56
C PHE A 2 11.46 9.44 1.05
N VAL A 3 12.15 9.55 -0.08
CA VAL A 3 12.57 10.84 -0.66
C VAL A 3 11.37 11.65 -1.18
N ASP A 4 10.45 11.00 -1.91
CA ASP A 4 9.21 11.62 -2.39
C ASP A 4 7.99 10.78 -1.96
N LYS A 5 7.42 11.13 -0.80
CA LYS A 5 6.24 10.46 -0.25
C LYS A 5 4.99 10.63 -1.11
N ARG A 6 4.88 11.76 -1.83
CA ARG A 6 3.72 12.03 -2.68
C ARG A 6 3.75 11.12 -3.90
N GLN A 7 4.91 10.99 -4.53
CA GLN A 7 5.08 10.07 -5.65
C GLN A 7 4.85 8.63 -5.19
N LEU A 8 5.45 8.20 -4.08
CA LEU A 8 5.21 6.87 -3.52
C LEU A 8 3.72 6.61 -3.26
N ALA A 9 3.00 7.59 -2.69
CA ALA A 9 1.58 7.44 -2.44
C ALA A 9 0.78 7.28 -3.76
N GLN A 10 1.13 8.04 -4.79
CA GLN A 10 0.50 7.93 -6.10
C GLN A 10 0.80 6.58 -6.76
N ASP A 11 2.03 6.08 -6.67
CA ASP A 11 2.45 4.81 -7.26
C ASP A 11 1.75 3.64 -6.59
N LEU A 12 1.66 3.63 -5.25
CA LEU A 12 0.93 2.60 -4.50
C LEU A 12 -0.57 2.59 -4.84
N ALA A 13 -1.20 3.77 -4.96
CA ALA A 13 -2.61 3.86 -5.36
C ALA A 13 -2.83 3.37 -6.79
N THR A 14 -1.90 3.67 -7.70
CA THR A 14 -1.93 3.23 -9.10
C THR A 14 -1.78 1.71 -9.19
N ALA A 15 -0.77 1.15 -8.52
CA ALA A 15 -0.55 -0.29 -8.43
C ALA A 15 -1.77 -1.03 -7.89
N LEU A 16 -2.42 -0.50 -6.84
CA LEU A 16 -3.63 -1.11 -6.29
C LEU A 16 -4.77 -1.15 -7.31
N MET A 17 -4.96 -0.09 -8.11
CA MET A 17 -5.97 -0.10 -9.17
C MET A 17 -5.68 -1.20 -10.22
N GLU A 18 -4.42 -1.39 -10.59
CA GLU A 18 -3.99 -2.40 -11.56
C GLU A 18 -4.22 -3.82 -11.04
N ILE A 19 -3.87 -4.08 -9.78
CA ILE A 19 -4.06 -5.39 -9.12
C ILE A 19 -5.54 -5.72 -8.99
N GLU A 20 -6.35 -4.76 -8.56
CA GLU A 20 -7.79 -4.95 -8.41
C GLU A 20 -8.54 -5.05 -9.75
N LYS A 21 -7.86 -4.69 -10.85
CA LYS A 21 -8.41 -4.64 -12.21
C LYS A 21 -9.65 -3.76 -12.29
N VAL A 22 -9.66 -2.67 -11.52
CA VAL A 22 -10.77 -1.71 -11.58
C VAL A 22 -10.72 -0.92 -12.88
N PRO A 23 -11.88 -0.59 -13.48
CA PRO A 23 -11.92 0.25 -14.67
C PRO A 23 -11.19 1.58 -14.47
N ASN A 24 -10.40 2.00 -15.46
CA ASN A 24 -9.71 3.28 -15.45
C ASN A 24 -10.66 4.44 -15.79
N ILE A 25 -11.58 4.73 -14.87
CA ILE A 25 -12.59 5.79 -14.96
C ILE A 25 -12.50 6.75 -13.76
N PRO A 26 -13.05 7.98 -13.83
CA PRO A 26 -12.99 8.94 -12.73
C PRO A 26 -13.40 8.37 -11.37
N LEU A 27 -14.41 7.50 -11.33
CA LEU A 27 -14.89 6.90 -10.09
C LEU A 27 -13.77 6.18 -9.32
N PHE A 28 -12.97 5.34 -9.97
CA PHE A 28 -11.91 4.61 -9.27
C PHE A 28 -10.66 5.47 -9.06
N ARG A 29 -10.29 6.31 -10.03
CA ARG A 29 -9.13 7.20 -9.90
C ARG A 29 -9.23 8.19 -8.73
N GLN A 30 -10.46 8.60 -8.37
CA GLN A 30 -10.69 9.56 -7.29
C GLN A 30 -11.03 8.90 -5.95
N ASN A 31 -11.28 7.59 -5.93
CA ASN A 31 -11.61 6.84 -4.71
C ASN A 31 -10.52 5.85 -4.28
N THR A 32 -9.57 5.51 -5.15
CA THR A 32 -8.37 4.79 -4.77
C THR A 32 -7.29 5.79 -4.36
N ALA A 33 -6.91 5.73 -3.09
CA ALA A 33 -5.91 6.61 -2.52
C ALA A 33 -4.98 5.82 -1.60
N SER A 34 -3.78 6.36 -1.39
CA SER A 34 -2.87 5.87 -0.37
C SER A 34 -2.29 7.04 0.42
N ILE A 35 -1.79 6.74 1.62
CA ILE A 35 -1.15 7.70 2.50
C ILE A 35 0.13 7.09 3.04
N VAL A 36 1.18 7.92 3.16
CA VAL A 36 2.44 7.54 3.79
C VAL A 36 2.51 8.18 5.17
N HIS A 37 2.51 7.35 6.21
CA HIS A 37 2.66 7.79 7.59
C HIS A 37 4.00 7.31 8.14
N GLU A 38 4.84 8.24 8.59
CA GLU A 38 6.12 7.89 9.23
C GLU A 38 5.92 7.80 10.74
N LEU A 39 6.38 6.69 11.31
CA LEU A 39 6.45 6.50 12.75
C LEU A 39 7.84 6.94 13.23
N VAL A 40 7.93 7.42 14.46
CA VAL A 40 9.24 7.61 15.10
C VAL A 40 9.84 6.23 15.42
N ASP A 41 11.17 6.11 15.39
CA ASP A 41 11.89 4.83 15.48
C ASP A 41 11.55 3.95 16.70
N ARG A 42 10.93 4.51 17.74
CA ARG A 42 10.56 3.82 18.98
C ARG A 42 9.10 3.34 19.02
N ASP A 43 8.30 3.70 18.03
CA ASP A 43 6.88 3.38 17.97
C ASP A 43 6.60 2.08 17.19
N LEU A 44 7.63 1.50 16.57
CA LEU A 44 7.56 0.22 15.85
C LEU A 44 8.65 -0.72 16.35
N SER A 45 8.25 -1.94 16.71
CA SER A 45 9.18 -3.00 17.08
C SER A 45 8.62 -4.34 16.66
N ASN A 46 9.46 -5.20 16.09
CA ASN A 46 9.18 -6.63 16.01
C ASN A 46 9.44 -7.30 17.39
N VAL A 47 9.28 -8.63 17.46
CA VAL A 47 9.49 -9.39 18.70
C VAL A 47 10.94 -9.34 19.22
N ASP A 48 11.90 -9.08 18.33
CA ASP A 48 13.33 -9.00 18.62
C ASP A 48 13.83 -7.56 18.88
N GLY A 49 12.95 -6.55 18.85
CA GLY A 49 13.32 -5.16 19.09
C GLY A 49 13.64 -4.32 17.85
N ALA A 50 13.56 -4.88 16.63
CA ALA A 50 13.91 -4.18 15.40
C ALA A 50 12.76 -3.34 14.85
N SER A 51 13.08 -2.15 14.34
CA SER A 51 12.12 -1.12 13.88
C SER A 51 12.23 -0.79 12.39
N ASN A 52 13.10 -1.48 11.64
CA ASN A 52 13.39 -1.24 10.23
C ASN A 52 12.36 -1.88 9.27
N TYR A 53 11.07 -1.76 9.61
CA TYR A 53 9.97 -2.37 8.86
C TYR A 53 9.08 -1.31 8.22
N VAL A 54 8.53 -1.66 7.06
CA VAL A 54 7.40 -0.93 6.47
C VAL A 54 6.15 -1.77 6.67
N ARG A 55 5.10 -1.15 7.23
CA ARG A 55 3.78 -1.77 7.34
C ARG A 55 2.86 -1.20 6.28
N VAL A 56 2.34 -2.07 5.42
CA VAL A 56 1.32 -1.72 4.43
C VAL A 56 -0.03 -2.23 4.91
N GLN A 57 -1.05 -1.38 4.86
CA GLN A 57 -2.43 -1.75 5.11
C GLN A 57 -3.29 -1.38 3.90
N VAL A 58 -3.99 -2.36 3.36
CA VAL A 58 -4.95 -2.17 2.28
C VAL A 58 -6.35 -2.23 2.87
N LEU A 59 -7.16 -1.21 2.60
CA LEU A 59 -8.55 -1.13 3.02
C LEU A 59 -9.44 -1.24 1.78
N THR A 60 -10.20 -2.33 1.68
CA THR A 60 -11.13 -2.58 0.57
C THR A 60 -12.56 -2.68 1.08
N ASN A 61 -13.52 -2.65 0.16
CA ASN A 61 -14.93 -2.90 0.47
C ASN A 61 -15.15 -4.31 1.05
N ALA A 62 -16.29 -4.48 1.73
CA ALA A 62 -16.74 -5.77 2.25
C ALA A 62 -16.77 -6.83 1.13
N GLY A 63 -16.19 -8.00 1.40
CA GLY A 63 -15.91 -9.04 0.40
C GLY A 63 -14.42 -9.23 0.15
N GLY A 64 -13.61 -8.17 0.33
CA GLY A 64 -12.15 -8.23 0.29
C GLY A 64 -11.55 -8.62 -1.08
N PRO A 65 -10.22 -8.49 -1.24
CA PRO A 65 -9.53 -9.12 -2.35
C PRO A 65 -9.60 -10.65 -2.21
N ASP A 66 -9.69 -11.35 -3.35
CA ASP A 66 -9.41 -12.78 -3.39
C ASP A 66 -7.92 -13.05 -3.08
N ARG A 67 -7.58 -14.32 -2.86
CA ARG A 67 -6.22 -14.71 -2.45
C ARG A 67 -5.14 -14.29 -3.46
N ASP A 68 -5.43 -14.36 -4.75
CA ASP A 68 -4.45 -14.06 -5.79
C ASP A 68 -4.19 -12.55 -5.85
N LYS A 69 -5.24 -11.73 -5.68
CA LYS A 69 -5.11 -10.27 -5.53
C LYS A 69 -4.36 -9.88 -4.27
N ALA A 70 -4.59 -10.57 -3.16
CA ALA A 70 -3.87 -10.31 -1.91
C ALA A 70 -2.36 -10.61 -2.05
N ILE A 71 -2.00 -11.71 -2.72
CA ILE A 71 -0.60 -12.04 -3.01
C ILE A 71 -0.01 -11.05 -4.01
N GLY A 72 -0.72 -10.75 -5.10
CA GLY A 72 -0.26 -9.76 -6.09
C GLY A 72 0.00 -8.38 -5.48
N SER A 73 -0.82 -7.95 -4.52
CA SER A 73 -0.58 -6.71 -3.76
C SER A 73 0.70 -6.78 -2.94
N THR A 74 0.97 -7.91 -2.30
CA THR A 74 2.18 -8.11 -1.50
C THR A 74 3.44 -8.03 -2.38
N ASP A 75 3.43 -8.76 -3.50
CA ASP A 75 4.58 -8.81 -4.42
C ASP A 75 4.84 -7.45 -5.08
N CYS A 76 3.77 -6.78 -5.55
CA CYS A 76 3.88 -5.48 -6.19
C CYS A 76 4.41 -4.41 -5.24
N PHE A 77 3.86 -4.31 -4.03
CA PHE A 77 4.30 -3.31 -3.06
C PHE A 77 5.72 -3.57 -2.56
N HIS A 78 6.14 -4.82 -2.44
CA HIS A 78 7.54 -5.11 -2.11
C HIS A 78 8.52 -4.60 -3.18
N GLY A 79 8.11 -4.53 -4.45
CA GLY A 79 8.93 -3.93 -5.51
C GLY A 79 8.97 -2.39 -5.50
N LEU A 80 8.06 -1.74 -4.79
CA LEU A 80 7.91 -0.27 -4.75
C LEU A 80 8.49 0.37 -3.48
N LEU A 81 8.88 -0.44 -2.48
CA LEU A 81 9.30 0.00 -1.14
C LEU A 81 10.76 -0.35 -0.88
#